data_AF-A0A9X2XXE8-F1
#
_entry.id   AF-A0A9X2XXE8-F1
#
_cell.length_a   1.000
_cell.length_b   1.000
_cell.length_c   1.000
_cell.angle_alpha   90.00
_cell.angle_beta   90.00
_cell.angle_gamma   90.00
#
_symmetry.space_group_name_H-M   'P 1'
#
loop_
_entity.id
_entity.type
_entity.pdbx_description
1 polymer ?
#
loop_
_entity_poly.entity_id
_entity_poly.type
_entity_poly.pdbx_seq_one_letter_code
_entity_poly.pdbx_strand_id
1 'polypeptide(L)'
;MITLSSKKFGRQVPAIFSFSYQTIIIALLFIVIIFSSCFSPRKMDKWIDQQYRDVPTKVKSNDYISVKIEKTPFKDRLSETKKGKTKFIPALFYYQWEFYSTSTLNPYIPVSNLSNTILPYANVKGLKKKLDGQKLELTIEKVPSIFSLRDKGAMIFLVVAYTGWEHIYIEPQTEEMVVSYRLLKDNVETKKGEVTVPNRDQGISLKAFQSTKKLTWKYLEQYNNNIKAMSKELVDKLLIELQQEGNLVKE
;
A
#
# COMPACT_ATOMS: atom_id res chain seq x y z
N MET A 1 30.42 -34.36 85.32
CA MET A 1 28.94 -34.34 85.22
C MET A 1 28.56 -32.93 84.76
N ILE A 2 28.39 -32.67 83.46
CA ILE A 2 27.21 -32.97 82.60
C ILE A 2 26.00 -32.18 83.16
N THR A 3 25.33 -31.23 82.49
CA THR A 3 25.09 -31.00 81.04
C THR A 3 24.57 -29.58 80.80
N LEU A 4 24.93 -28.98 79.66
CA LEU A 4 24.27 -27.81 79.06
C LEU A 4 23.10 -28.28 78.19
N SER A 5 21.89 -27.74 78.42
CA SER A 5 20.67 -28.08 77.66
C SER A 5 20.37 -27.06 76.55
N SER A 6 20.00 -27.59 75.38
CA SER A 6 20.04 -26.96 74.06
C SER A 6 18.88 -26.00 73.74
N LYS A 7 19.21 -24.88 73.10
CA LYS A 7 18.33 -24.09 72.23
C LYS A 7 18.01 -24.87 70.95
N LYS A 8 16.73 -24.99 70.57
CA LYS A 8 16.29 -25.30 69.19
C LYS A 8 15.31 -24.24 68.72
N PHE A 9 15.77 -23.41 67.77
CA PHE A 9 14.96 -22.44 67.03
C PHE A 9 14.73 -23.04 65.63
N GLY A 10 13.55 -23.60 65.39
CA GLY A 10 13.18 -24.18 64.10
C GLY A 10 12.76 -23.09 63.12
N ARG A 11 13.61 -22.77 62.14
CA ARG A 11 13.21 -22.02 60.93
C ARG A 11 12.48 -22.97 59.98
N GLN A 12 11.20 -22.69 59.71
CA GLN A 12 10.51 -23.25 58.56
C GLN A 12 11.08 -22.58 57.29
N VAL A 13 11.68 -23.38 56.41
CA VAL A 13 12.06 -22.98 55.05
C VAL A 13 10.84 -23.26 54.16
N PRO A 14 10.31 -22.28 53.40
CA PRO A 14 9.19 -22.53 52.50
C PRO A 14 9.63 -23.44 51.34
N ALA A 15 8.73 -24.37 51.00
CA ALA A 15 8.90 -25.32 49.90
C ALA A 15 9.18 -24.59 48.59
N ILE A 16 10.38 -24.83 48.03
CA ILE A 16 10.75 -24.42 46.68
C ILE A 16 9.91 -25.28 45.73
N PHE A 17 8.98 -24.65 45.01
CA PHE A 17 8.16 -25.27 43.96
C PHE A 17 9.04 -26.07 42.99
N SER A 18 8.91 -27.39 43.00
CA SER A 18 9.50 -28.28 42.00
C SER A 18 8.71 -28.18 40.69
N PHE A 19 8.98 -27.13 39.91
CA PHE A 19 8.51 -27.07 38.53
C PHE A 19 9.14 -28.22 37.73
N SER A 20 8.34 -29.24 37.42
CA SER A 20 8.75 -30.37 36.58
C SER A 20 9.24 -29.85 35.22
N TYR A 21 10.38 -30.37 34.74
CA TYR A 21 11.02 -29.97 33.47
C TYR A 21 10.03 -30.00 32.28
N GLN A 22 9.03 -30.88 32.31
CA GLN A 22 7.96 -30.95 31.31
C GLN A 22 7.07 -29.70 31.28
N THR A 23 6.75 -29.11 32.42
CA THR A 23 5.95 -27.87 32.48
C THR A 23 6.72 -26.67 31.93
N ILE A 24 8.05 -26.65 32.08
CA ILE A 24 8.92 -25.61 31.53
C ILE A 24 8.99 -25.71 29.99
N ILE A 25 9.10 -26.92 29.44
CA ILE A 25 9.11 -27.12 27.98
C ILE A 25 7.77 -26.71 27.36
N ILE A 26 6.65 -27.13 27.95
CA ILE A 26 5.31 -26.77 27.45
C ILE A 26 5.12 -25.26 27.50
N ALA A 27 5.54 -24.60 28.60
CA ALA A 27 5.48 -23.15 28.71
C ALA A 27 6.35 -22.45 27.65
N LEU A 28 7.57 -22.91 27.39
CA LEU A 28 8.45 -22.39 26.35
C LEU A 28 7.84 -22.53 24.95
N LEU A 29 7.20 -23.67 24.65
CA LEU A 29 6.57 -23.93 23.37
C LEU A 29 5.33 -23.05 23.17
N PHE A 30 4.55 -22.83 24.23
CA PHE A 30 3.41 -21.91 24.23
C PHE A 30 3.85 -20.45 24.04
N ILE A 31 4.96 -20.05 24.66
CA ILE A 31 5.58 -18.74 24.49
C ILE A 31 6.00 -18.52 23.02
N VAL A 32 6.65 -19.51 22.39
CA VAL A 32 7.05 -19.42 20.97
C VAL A 32 5.84 -19.22 20.04
N ILE A 33 4.72 -19.91 20.32
CA ILE A 33 3.47 -19.74 19.55
C ILE A 33 2.90 -18.33 19.74
N ILE A 34 2.89 -17.78 20.96
CA ILE A 34 2.37 -16.43 21.23
C ILE A 34 3.24 -15.34 20.58
N PHE A 35 4.56 -15.54 20.50
CA PHE A 35 5.49 -14.59 19.88
C PHE A 35 5.59 -14.68 18.36
N SER A 36 4.83 -15.57 17.71
CA SER A 36 4.78 -15.68 16.26
C SER A 36 3.97 -14.53 15.63
N SER A 37 4.52 -13.31 15.71
CA SER A 37 4.32 -12.14 14.85
C SER A 37 3.03 -12.09 14.01
N CYS A 38 1.88 -11.91 14.68
CA CYS A 38 0.60 -11.67 14.02
C CYS A 38 0.73 -10.50 13.01
N PHE A 39 0.24 -10.72 11.79
CA PHE A 39 0.20 -9.69 10.75
C PHE A 39 -0.70 -8.53 11.22
N SER A 40 -0.09 -7.36 11.45
CA SER A 40 -0.78 -6.17 11.96
C SER A 40 -0.79 -5.07 10.88
N PRO A 41 -1.84 -4.24 10.79
CA PRO A 41 -1.87 -3.07 9.90
C PRO A 41 -0.63 -2.19 10.01
N ARG A 42 -0.10 -1.99 11.22
CA ARG A 42 1.14 -1.23 11.46
C ARG A 42 2.37 -1.81 10.74
N LYS A 43 2.39 -3.13 10.56
CA LYS A 43 3.48 -3.83 9.86
C LYS A 43 3.42 -3.54 8.36
N MET A 44 2.21 -3.46 7.79
CA MET A 44 1.99 -3.07 6.41
C MET A 44 2.42 -1.61 6.17
N ASP A 45 1.97 -0.68 7.01
CA ASP A 45 2.39 0.73 6.94
C ASP A 45 3.92 0.86 7.00
N LYS A 46 4.57 0.15 7.93
CA LYS A 46 6.04 0.12 8.03
C LYS A 46 6.73 -0.40 6.76
N TRP A 47 6.14 -1.38 6.05
CA TRP A 47 6.71 -1.88 4.80
C TRP A 47 6.55 -0.90 3.64
N ILE A 48 5.42 -0.19 3.60
CA ILE A 48 5.16 0.88 2.63
C ILE A 48 6.11 2.05 2.91
N ASP A 49 6.26 2.45 4.17
CA ASP A 49 7.18 3.51 4.58
C ASP A 49 8.62 3.17 4.19
N GLN A 50 9.04 1.90 4.37
CA GLN A 50 10.38 1.44 3.95
C GLN A 50 10.58 1.56 2.44
N GLN A 51 9.55 1.30 1.64
CA GLN A 51 9.65 1.35 0.18
C GLN A 51 9.71 2.80 -0.35
N TYR A 52 9.13 3.75 0.38
CA TYR A 52 8.94 5.13 -0.08
C TYR A 52 9.72 6.19 0.73
N ARG A 53 10.69 5.79 1.56
CA ARG A 53 11.50 6.73 2.37
C ARG A 53 12.13 7.86 1.55
N ASP A 54 12.55 7.55 0.32
CA ASP A 54 13.31 8.45 -0.54
C ASP A 54 12.46 9.10 -1.63
N VAL A 55 11.12 9.02 -1.56
CA VAL A 55 10.27 9.64 -2.59
C VAL A 55 10.37 11.15 -2.46
N PRO A 56 10.75 11.87 -3.53
CA PRO A 56 10.88 13.32 -3.49
C PRO A 56 9.53 13.95 -3.15
N THR A 57 9.54 14.79 -2.11
CA THR A 57 8.39 15.49 -1.51
C THR A 57 7.97 16.77 -2.25
N LYS A 58 8.65 17.12 -3.36
CA LYS A 58 8.26 18.25 -4.19
C LYS A 58 7.88 17.85 -5.61
N VAL A 59 6.64 18.17 -5.99
CA VAL A 59 6.17 18.19 -7.38
C VAL A 59 6.96 19.25 -8.15
N LYS A 60 7.66 18.85 -9.22
CA LYS A 60 8.42 19.76 -10.06
C LYS A 60 7.44 20.57 -10.93
N SER A 61 7.39 21.88 -10.69
CA SER A 61 6.74 22.84 -11.58
C SER A 61 7.73 23.27 -12.67
N ASN A 62 7.24 23.53 -13.88
CA ASN A 62 7.99 24.15 -14.97
C ASN A 62 7.25 25.41 -15.45
N ASP A 63 7.86 26.19 -16.32
CA ASP A 63 7.36 27.47 -16.81
C ASP A 63 6.04 27.34 -17.60
N TYR A 64 5.75 26.15 -18.12
CA TYR A 64 4.59 25.88 -18.98
C TYR A 64 3.68 24.72 -18.51
N ILE A 65 4.06 23.97 -17.47
CA ILE A 65 3.20 22.95 -16.83
C ILE A 65 3.23 23.13 -15.32
N SER A 66 2.04 23.28 -14.73
CA SER A 66 1.82 23.25 -13.28
C SER A 66 0.90 22.08 -12.92
N VAL A 67 1.23 21.35 -11.86
CA VAL A 67 0.43 20.22 -11.38
C VAL A 67 -0.06 20.54 -9.97
N LYS A 68 -1.39 20.57 -9.79
CA LYS A 68 -2.11 20.82 -8.55
C LYS A 68 -2.81 19.53 -8.10
N ILE A 69 -2.93 19.36 -6.78
CA ILE A 69 -3.63 18.24 -6.16
C ILE A 69 -4.84 18.81 -5.45
N GLU A 70 -6.02 18.29 -5.73
CA GLU A 70 -7.25 18.71 -5.04
C GLU A 70 -7.38 18.04 -3.67
N LYS A 71 -7.01 16.75 -3.58
CA LYS A 71 -7.07 15.99 -2.32
C LYS A 71 -5.98 16.43 -1.33
N THR A 72 -6.39 16.77 -0.12
CA THR A 72 -5.46 17.08 0.98
C THR A 72 -4.64 15.83 1.35
N PRO A 73 -3.29 15.89 1.32
CA PRO A 73 -2.46 14.76 1.69
C PRO A 73 -2.58 14.47 3.19
N PHE A 74 -2.31 13.22 3.60
CA PHE A 74 -2.06 12.92 5.01
C PHE A 74 -0.82 13.70 5.45
N LYS A 75 -0.92 14.55 6.47
CA LYS A 75 0.17 15.46 6.85
C LYS A 75 1.44 14.73 7.27
N ASP A 76 1.33 13.58 7.96
CA ASP A 76 2.46 12.96 8.66
C ASP A 76 2.69 11.47 8.33
N ARG A 77 1.96 10.89 7.37
CA ARG A 77 2.06 9.45 7.03
C ARG A 77 2.04 9.20 5.52
N LEU A 78 2.82 8.21 5.08
CA LEU A 78 2.86 7.78 3.67
C LEU A 78 1.72 6.81 3.31
N SER A 79 1.16 6.15 4.32
CA SER A 79 -0.01 5.28 4.15
C SER A 79 -0.81 5.13 5.44
N GLU A 80 -2.06 4.73 5.27
CA GLU A 80 -2.93 4.31 6.36
C GLU A 80 -3.52 2.94 6.03
N THR A 81 -3.20 1.92 6.84
CA THR A 81 -3.78 0.59 6.72
C THR A 81 -4.87 0.37 7.77
N LYS A 82 -6.06 0.00 7.32
CA LYS A 82 -7.21 -0.36 8.15
C LYS A 82 -7.46 -1.85 8.07
N LYS A 83 -7.61 -2.48 9.23
CA LYS A 83 -8.05 -3.87 9.31
C LYS A 83 -9.52 -3.91 8.91
N GLY A 84 -9.82 -4.72 7.90
CA GLY A 84 -11.18 -4.96 7.45
C GLY A 84 -11.86 -6.09 8.21
N LYS A 85 -13.02 -6.54 7.70
CA LYS A 85 -13.76 -7.65 8.29
C LYS A 85 -12.92 -8.92 8.26
N THR A 86 -12.86 -9.59 9.40
CA THR A 86 -12.22 -10.90 9.55
C THR A 86 -13.31 -11.93 9.76
N LYS A 87 -13.28 -13.03 9.01
CA LYS A 87 -14.15 -14.18 9.25
C LYS A 87 -13.29 -15.37 9.60
N PHE A 88 -13.66 -16.07 10.67
CA PHE A 88 -13.05 -17.33 11.06
C PHE A 88 -14.16 -18.29 11.43
N ILE A 89 -14.22 -19.42 10.74
CA ILE A 89 -15.25 -20.45 10.92
C ILE A 89 -14.53 -21.71 11.38
N PRO A 90 -14.49 -21.98 12.69
CA PRO A 90 -13.95 -23.22 13.22
C PRO A 90 -15.06 -24.29 13.27
N ALA A 91 -15.06 -25.24 12.34
CA ALA A 91 -15.88 -26.45 12.41
C ALA A 91 -15.01 -27.68 12.73
N LEU A 92 -15.62 -28.73 13.31
CA LEU A 92 -14.92 -29.88 13.89
C LEU A 92 -13.86 -30.52 12.96
N PHE A 93 -14.15 -30.57 11.65
CA PHE A 93 -13.24 -31.12 10.62
C PHE A 93 -12.89 -30.09 9.54
N TYR A 94 -13.26 -28.83 9.72
CA TYR A 94 -13.13 -27.81 8.68
C TYR A 94 -12.91 -26.43 9.28
N TYR A 95 -11.75 -25.84 9.06
CA TYR A 95 -11.47 -24.45 9.42
C TYR A 95 -11.43 -23.61 8.16
N GLN A 96 -12.08 -22.45 8.19
CA GLN A 96 -12.00 -21.46 7.13
C GLN A 96 -11.66 -20.10 7.72
N TRP A 97 -10.80 -19.37 7.04
CA TRP A 97 -10.47 -17.99 7.39
C TRP A 97 -10.50 -17.07 6.17
N GLU A 98 -10.89 -15.83 6.43
CA GLU A 98 -10.83 -14.73 5.50
C GLU A 98 -10.37 -13.49 6.28
N PHE A 99 -9.13 -13.07 6.06
CA PHE A 99 -8.57 -11.83 6.58
C PHE A 99 -8.48 -10.81 5.45
N TYR A 100 -8.93 -9.59 5.76
CA TYR A 100 -8.95 -8.48 4.82
C TYR A 100 -8.32 -7.25 5.48
N SER A 101 -7.41 -6.58 4.78
CA SER A 101 -6.79 -5.34 5.21
C SER A 101 -6.68 -4.38 4.03
N THR A 102 -7.17 -3.16 4.21
CA THR A 102 -7.15 -2.14 3.15
C THR A 102 -6.10 -1.10 3.48
N SER A 103 -5.22 -0.80 2.53
CA SER A 103 -4.17 0.19 2.64
C SER A 103 -4.47 1.35 1.69
N THR A 104 -4.46 2.57 2.23
CA THR A 104 -4.60 3.80 1.45
C THR A 104 -3.24 4.51 1.43
N LEU A 105 -2.69 4.72 0.24
CA LEU A 105 -1.48 5.49 0.03
C LEU A 105 -1.77 6.98 0.09
N ASN A 106 -0.78 7.75 0.56
CA ASN A 106 -0.83 9.20 0.46
C ASN A 106 -0.86 9.62 -1.02
N PRO A 107 -1.85 10.43 -1.46
CA PRO A 107 -1.95 10.91 -2.85
C PRO A 107 -0.68 11.59 -3.35
N TYR A 108 0.16 12.10 -2.44
CA TYR A 108 1.44 12.66 -2.77
C TYR A 108 2.37 11.68 -3.53
N ILE A 109 2.35 10.38 -3.19
CA ILE A 109 3.20 9.35 -3.83
C ILE A 109 2.90 9.22 -5.33
N PRO A 110 1.68 8.88 -5.76
CA PRO A 110 1.39 8.77 -7.18
C PRO A 110 1.51 10.11 -7.91
N VAL A 111 1.14 11.24 -7.29
CA VAL A 111 1.27 12.55 -7.95
C VAL A 111 2.73 12.94 -8.19
N SER A 112 3.63 12.65 -7.25
CA SER A 112 5.07 12.88 -7.44
C SER A 112 5.60 12.04 -8.60
N ASN A 113 5.25 10.75 -8.65
CA ASN A 113 5.62 9.86 -9.76
C ASN A 113 5.06 10.35 -11.10
N LEU A 114 3.82 10.81 -11.11
CA LEU A 114 3.16 11.35 -12.28
C LEU A 114 3.85 12.63 -12.76
N SER A 115 4.10 13.59 -11.86
CA SER A 115 4.75 14.86 -12.19
C SER A 115 6.16 14.66 -12.73
N ASN A 116 6.90 13.71 -12.15
CA ASN A 116 8.23 13.33 -12.61
C ASN A 116 8.23 12.63 -13.98
N THR A 117 7.09 12.11 -14.43
CA THR A 117 6.94 11.40 -15.71
C THR A 117 6.36 12.27 -16.81
N ILE A 118 5.35 13.09 -16.49
CA ILE A 118 4.67 13.97 -17.45
C ILE A 118 5.66 14.93 -18.09
N LEU A 119 6.46 15.64 -17.29
CA LEU A 119 7.30 16.70 -17.82
C LEU A 119 8.36 16.19 -18.82
N PRO A 120 9.17 15.17 -18.51
CA PRO A 120 10.09 14.60 -19.49
C PRO A 120 9.39 14.04 -20.73
N TYR A 121 8.25 13.36 -20.55
CA TYR A 121 7.53 12.75 -21.67
C TYR A 121 6.87 13.80 -22.58
N ALA A 122 6.29 14.84 -22.01
CA ALA A 122 5.73 15.98 -22.71
C ALA A 122 6.79 16.75 -23.52
N ASN A 123 8.00 16.90 -22.98
CA ASN A 123 9.13 17.48 -23.71
C ASN A 123 9.50 16.64 -24.94
N VAL A 124 9.61 15.31 -24.79
CA VAL A 124 9.90 14.39 -25.91
C VAL A 124 8.82 14.45 -26.98
N LYS A 125 7.54 14.60 -26.59
CA LYS A 125 6.41 14.72 -27.51
C LYS A 125 6.18 16.14 -28.06
N GLY A 126 7.04 17.10 -27.69
CA GLY A 126 6.97 18.47 -28.20
C GLY A 126 5.76 19.29 -27.71
N LEU A 127 5.19 18.96 -26.54
CA LEU A 127 4.00 19.64 -25.99
C LEU A 127 4.21 21.15 -25.88
N LYS A 128 5.40 21.61 -25.48
CA LYS A 128 5.75 23.03 -25.38
C LYS A 128 5.52 23.80 -26.69
N LYS A 129 5.80 23.18 -27.84
CA LYS A 129 5.59 23.82 -29.16
C LYS A 129 4.12 23.89 -29.51
N LYS A 130 3.32 22.89 -29.10
CA LYS A 130 1.87 22.85 -29.34
C LYS A 130 1.09 23.81 -28.47
N LEU A 131 1.62 24.17 -27.30
CA LEU A 131 0.99 25.14 -26.40
C LEU A 131 1.15 26.59 -26.86
N ASP A 132 2.04 26.90 -27.81
CA ASP A 132 2.22 28.24 -28.41
C ASP A 132 2.26 29.40 -27.37
N GLY A 133 3.03 29.21 -26.30
CA GLY A 133 3.17 30.19 -25.22
C GLY A 133 2.09 30.13 -24.12
N GLN A 134 1.10 29.25 -24.24
CA GLN A 134 0.11 28.97 -23.20
C GLN A 134 0.71 28.12 -22.07
N LYS A 135 0.17 28.30 -20.86
CA LYS A 135 0.49 27.49 -19.68
C LYS A 135 -0.60 26.46 -19.45
N LEU A 136 -0.18 25.22 -19.22
CA LEU A 136 -1.05 24.10 -18.89
C LEU A 136 -1.05 23.90 -17.37
N GLU A 137 -2.21 24.07 -16.74
CA GLU A 137 -2.42 23.66 -15.34
C GLU A 137 -3.18 22.34 -15.32
N LEU A 138 -2.63 21.34 -14.65
CA LEU A 138 -3.24 20.03 -14.41
C LEU A 138 -3.68 19.95 -12.97
N THR A 139 -4.95 19.60 -12.72
CA THR A 139 -5.52 19.36 -11.40
C THR A 139 -5.90 17.89 -11.30
N ILE A 140 -5.25 17.17 -10.38
CA ILE A 140 -5.49 15.74 -10.18
C ILE A 140 -6.61 15.60 -9.15
N GLU A 141 -7.78 15.15 -9.63
CA GLU A 141 -8.99 14.98 -8.80
C GLU A 141 -9.02 13.59 -8.17
N LYS A 142 -8.75 12.57 -9.00
CA LYS A 142 -8.73 11.16 -8.58
C LYS A 142 -7.49 10.46 -9.10
N VAL A 143 -6.89 9.67 -8.24
CA VAL A 143 -5.76 8.79 -8.57
C VAL A 143 -5.93 7.52 -7.74
N PRO A 144 -5.81 6.33 -8.35
CA PRO A 144 -5.92 5.10 -7.59
C PRO A 144 -4.82 5.08 -6.53
N SER A 145 -5.21 5.01 -5.27
CA SER A 145 -4.28 5.00 -4.12
C SER A 145 -4.63 3.92 -3.09
N ILE A 146 -5.68 3.15 -3.34
CA ILE A 146 -6.21 2.17 -2.40
C ILE A 146 -5.98 0.76 -2.95
N PHE A 147 -5.47 -0.11 -2.09
CA PHE A 147 -5.33 -1.53 -2.38
C PHE A 147 -5.62 -2.35 -1.13
N SER A 148 -5.91 -3.64 -1.32
CA SER A 148 -6.26 -4.53 -0.23
C SER A 148 -5.41 -5.77 -0.23
N LEU A 149 -4.86 -6.13 0.93
CA LEU A 149 -4.30 -7.46 1.14
C LEU A 149 -5.42 -8.40 1.61
N ARG A 150 -5.60 -9.50 0.88
CA ARG A 150 -6.52 -10.57 1.20
C ARG A 150 -5.74 -11.84 1.49
N ASP A 151 -6.10 -12.48 2.59
CA ASP A 151 -5.65 -13.82 2.95
C ASP A 151 -6.89 -14.66 3.19
N LYS A 152 -7.10 -15.63 2.29
CA LYS A 152 -8.20 -16.58 2.39
C LYS A 152 -7.62 -17.99 2.39
N GLY A 153 -8.12 -18.82 3.27
CA GLY A 153 -7.72 -20.21 3.29
C GLY A 153 -8.73 -21.09 3.97
N ALA A 154 -8.55 -22.39 3.74
CA ALA A 154 -9.27 -23.39 4.46
C ALA A 154 -8.37 -24.60 4.75
N MET A 155 -8.71 -25.29 5.81
CA MET A 155 -8.03 -26.49 6.27
C MET A 155 -9.08 -27.54 6.60
N ILE A 156 -8.92 -28.73 6.04
CA ILE A 156 -9.74 -29.90 6.31
C ILE A 156 -8.91 -30.85 7.17
N PHE A 157 -9.49 -31.27 8.28
CA PHE A 157 -8.89 -32.29 9.14
C PHE A 157 -9.52 -33.64 8.83
N LEU A 158 -8.68 -34.57 8.40
CA LEU A 158 -8.96 -36.00 8.39
C LEU A 158 -8.45 -36.58 9.71
N VAL A 159 -9.04 -37.69 10.17
CA VAL A 159 -8.73 -38.30 11.49
C VAL A 159 -7.22 -38.49 11.74
N VAL A 160 -6.43 -38.70 10.68
CA VAL A 160 -4.97 -38.91 10.75
C VAL A 160 -4.13 -37.92 9.92
N ALA A 161 -4.77 -37.01 9.18
CA ALA A 161 -4.07 -36.13 8.23
C ALA A 161 -4.79 -34.78 8.11
N TYR A 162 -4.14 -33.77 7.57
CA TYR A 162 -4.80 -32.51 7.22
C TYR A 162 -4.40 -32.11 5.82
N THR A 163 -5.31 -31.43 5.13
CA THR A 163 -5.03 -30.78 3.86
C THR A 163 -5.60 -29.38 3.90
N GLY A 164 -4.99 -28.45 3.17
CA GLY A 164 -5.45 -27.08 3.17
C GLY A 164 -4.97 -26.33 1.95
N TRP A 165 -5.64 -25.23 1.68
CA TRP A 165 -5.25 -24.28 0.67
C TRP A 165 -5.26 -22.88 1.27
N GLU A 166 -4.27 -22.10 0.88
CA GLU A 166 -4.10 -20.73 1.32
C GLU A 166 -3.82 -19.86 0.09
N HIS A 167 -4.53 -18.74 0.01
CA HIS A 167 -4.41 -17.78 -1.07
C HIS A 167 -4.24 -16.39 -0.48
N ILE A 168 -2.99 -15.93 -0.48
CA ILE A 168 -2.64 -14.56 -0.12
C ILE A 168 -2.43 -13.76 -1.41
N TYR A 169 -3.10 -12.62 -1.54
CA TYR A 169 -2.99 -11.75 -2.71
C TYR A 169 -3.28 -10.29 -2.35
N ILE A 170 -2.72 -9.39 -3.17
CA ILE A 170 -3.04 -7.97 -3.13
C ILE A 170 -3.97 -7.66 -4.29
N GLU A 171 -5.02 -6.90 -4.02
CA GLU A 171 -6.03 -6.48 -4.99
C GLU A 171 -6.13 -4.95 -4.99
N PRO A 172 -5.87 -4.27 -6.13
CA PRO A 172 -6.09 -2.83 -6.25
C PRO A 172 -7.58 -2.51 -6.23
N GLN A 173 -7.94 -1.32 -5.76
CA GLN A 173 -9.29 -0.81 -5.98
C GLN A 173 -9.43 -0.31 -7.43
N THR A 174 -10.54 -0.65 -8.07
CA THR A 174 -10.88 -0.19 -9.42
C THR A 174 -11.30 1.27 -9.40
N GLU A 175 -10.33 2.18 -9.26
CA GLU A 175 -10.52 3.63 -9.37
C GLU A 175 -9.75 4.18 -10.55
N GLU A 176 -10.42 4.89 -11.46
CA GLU A 176 -9.79 5.54 -12.61
C GLU A 176 -9.02 6.79 -12.18
N MET A 177 -8.00 7.14 -12.97
CA MET A 177 -7.28 8.40 -12.80
C MET A 177 -8.02 9.50 -13.56
N VAL A 178 -8.41 10.56 -12.85
CA VAL A 178 -9.14 11.70 -13.39
C VAL A 178 -8.29 12.95 -13.21
N VAL A 179 -7.97 13.61 -14.32
CA VAL A 179 -7.16 14.83 -14.35
C VAL A 179 -7.89 15.90 -15.15
N SER A 180 -8.23 16.98 -14.46
CA SER A 180 -8.76 18.20 -15.07
C SER A 180 -7.62 19.07 -15.54
N TYR A 181 -7.74 19.69 -16.71
CA TYR A 181 -6.75 20.61 -17.24
C TYR A 181 -7.33 22.00 -17.51
N ARG A 182 -6.48 23.01 -17.42
CA ARG A 182 -6.77 24.39 -17.79
C ARG A 182 -5.64 24.96 -18.63
N LEU A 183 -5.98 25.63 -19.71
CA LEU A 183 -5.04 26.39 -20.53
C LEU A 183 -5.15 27.86 -20.16
N LEU A 184 -4.00 28.50 -19.92
CA LEU A 184 -3.89 29.90 -19.56
C LEU A 184 -3.04 30.61 -20.60
N LYS A 185 -3.56 31.67 -21.20
CA LYS A 185 -2.79 32.64 -21.99
C LYS A 185 -2.84 33.98 -21.26
N ASP A 186 -1.68 34.50 -20.87
CA ASP A 186 -1.58 35.77 -20.11
C ASP A 186 -2.47 35.80 -18.85
N ASN A 187 -2.52 34.67 -18.11
CA ASN A 187 -3.39 34.42 -16.94
C ASN A 187 -4.90 34.43 -17.20
N VAL A 188 -5.34 34.45 -18.46
CA VAL A 188 -6.74 34.28 -18.84
C VAL A 188 -6.98 32.82 -19.23
N GLU A 189 -8.01 32.20 -18.65
CA GLU A 189 -8.43 30.83 -18.95
C GLU A 189 -8.98 30.77 -20.37
N THR A 190 -8.26 30.10 -21.27
CA THR A 190 -8.67 29.91 -22.66
C THR A 190 -9.46 28.62 -22.84
N LYS A 191 -9.20 27.61 -22.01
CA LYS A 191 -9.86 26.30 -22.10
C LYS A 191 -9.81 25.54 -20.79
N LYS A 192 -10.81 24.69 -20.58
CA LYS A 192 -10.82 23.62 -19.57
C LYS A 192 -11.33 22.31 -20.15
N GLY A 193 -10.88 21.20 -19.60
CA GLY A 193 -11.37 19.87 -19.93
C GLY A 193 -10.95 18.85 -18.88
N GLU A 194 -11.38 17.61 -19.06
CA GLU A 194 -11.12 16.50 -18.15
C GLU A 194 -10.64 15.30 -18.96
N VAL A 195 -9.55 14.67 -18.50
CA VAL A 195 -9.00 13.46 -19.10
C VAL A 195 -9.09 12.32 -18.09
N THR A 196 -9.82 11.28 -18.47
CA THR A 196 -9.93 10.04 -17.70
C THR A 196 -9.00 8.98 -18.28
N VAL A 197 -8.23 8.34 -17.41
CA VAL A 197 -7.32 7.24 -17.76
C VAL A 197 -7.70 6.02 -16.93
N PRO A 198 -8.00 4.87 -17.57
CA PRO A 198 -8.42 3.66 -16.86
C PRO A 198 -7.27 3.12 -15.99
N ASN A 199 -7.62 2.56 -14.84
CA ASN A 199 -6.65 1.92 -13.96
C ASN A 199 -6.05 0.67 -14.62
N ARG A 200 -4.73 0.57 -14.63
CA ARG A 200 -3.98 -0.60 -15.14
C ARG A 200 -3.45 -1.51 -14.04
N ASP A 201 -3.75 -1.21 -12.78
CA ASP A 201 -3.38 -2.05 -11.66
C ASP A 201 -4.07 -3.41 -11.73
N GLN A 202 -3.29 -4.44 -11.47
CA GLN A 202 -3.73 -5.82 -11.43
C GLN A 202 -3.34 -6.43 -10.11
N GLY A 203 -4.21 -7.29 -9.58
CA GLY A 203 -3.91 -8.02 -8.36
C GLY A 203 -2.72 -8.96 -8.54
N ILE A 204 -1.92 -9.12 -7.49
CA ILE A 204 -0.81 -10.07 -7.49
C ILE A 204 -0.95 -11.07 -6.34
N SER A 205 -0.70 -12.34 -6.65
CA SER A 205 -0.74 -13.43 -5.68
C SER A 205 0.65 -13.75 -5.12
N LEU A 206 0.67 -14.24 -3.88
CA LEU A 206 1.85 -14.77 -3.24
C LEU A 206 2.29 -16.04 -3.96
N LYS A 207 3.55 -16.08 -4.40
CA LYS A 207 4.16 -17.32 -4.92
C LYS A 207 4.74 -18.14 -3.78
N ALA A 208 4.97 -19.44 -4.03
CA ALA A 208 5.71 -20.29 -3.11
C ALA A 208 7.04 -19.63 -2.69
N PHE A 209 7.37 -19.73 -1.40
CA PHE A 209 8.57 -19.16 -0.78
C PHE A 209 8.67 -17.62 -0.79
N GLN A 210 7.59 -16.89 -1.08
CA GLN A 210 7.56 -15.43 -0.94
C GLN A 210 6.97 -15.01 0.41
N SER A 211 7.54 -13.95 0.99
CA SER A 211 6.95 -13.29 2.16
C SER A 211 5.93 -12.24 1.75
N THR A 212 4.95 -11.97 2.61
CA THR A 212 3.96 -10.89 2.43
C THR A 212 4.61 -9.52 2.27
N LYS A 213 5.76 -9.29 2.91
CA LYS A 213 6.60 -8.11 2.69
C LYS A 213 7.06 -8.00 1.24
N LYS A 214 7.64 -9.07 0.68
CA LYS A 214 8.13 -9.10 -0.70
C LYS A 214 6.98 -8.97 -1.71
N LEU A 215 5.83 -9.57 -1.42
CA LEU A 215 4.60 -9.38 -2.19
C LEU A 215 4.20 -7.91 -2.22
N THR A 216 4.13 -7.26 -1.05
CA THR A 216 3.78 -5.84 -0.92
C THR A 216 4.73 -4.98 -1.76
N TRP A 217 6.04 -5.18 -1.64
CA TRP A 217 7.01 -4.41 -2.41
C TRP A 217 6.88 -4.61 -3.91
N LYS A 218 6.66 -5.85 -4.36
CA LYS A 218 6.42 -6.14 -5.77
C LYS A 218 5.16 -5.43 -6.28
N TYR A 219 4.10 -5.41 -5.48
CA TYR A 219 2.88 -4.68 -5.82
C TYR A 219 3.16 -3.17 -5.94
N LEU A 220 3.86 -2.57 -4.98
CA LEU A 220 4.19 -1.14 -5.01
C LEU A 220 5.08 -0.77 -6.21
N GLU A 221 5.99 -1.66 -6.62
CA GLU A 221 6.79 -1.49 -7.84
C GLU A 221 5.92 -1.53 -9.11
N GLN A 222 5.03 -2.51 -9.22
CA GLN A 222 4.07 -2.60 -10.32
C GLN A 222 3.17 -1.36 -10.37
N TYR A 223 2.63 -0.95 -9.23
CA TYR A 223 1.84 0.27 -9.07
C TYR A 223 2.59 1.51 -9.56
N ASN A 224 3.85 1.70 -9.15
CA ASN A 224 4.67 2.83 -9.63
C ASN A 224 4.86 2.80 -11.16
N ASN A 225 5.05 1.61 -11.74
CA ASN A 225 5.18 1.46 -13.19
C ASN A 225 3.86 1.73 -13.91
N ASN A 226 2.73 1.36 -13.33
CA ASN A 226 1.41 1.64 -13.86
C ASN A 226 1.09 3.14 -13.81
N ILE A 227 1.40 3.84 -12.71
CA ILE A 227 1.28 5.30 -12.62
C ILE A 227 2.11 5.99 -13.70
N LYS A 228 3.34 5.52 -13.97
CA LYS A 228 4.16 6.03 -15.08
C LYS A 228 3.50 5.79 -16.45
N ALA A 229 2.92 4.61 -16.67
CA ALA A 229 2.22 4.30 -17.92
C ALA A 229 0.98 5.18 -18.12
N MET A 230 0.16 5.34 -17.07
CA MET A 230 -1.03 6.21 -17.08
C MET A 230 -0.65 7.68 -17.30
N SER A 231 0.49 8.12 -16.76
CA SER A 231 1.03 9.48 -16.99
C SER A 231 1.40 9.71 -18.46
N LYS A 232 1.94 8.70 -19.14
CA LYS A 232 2.24 8.78 -20.59
C LYS A 232 0.96 8.83 -21.41
N GLU A 233 -0.02 7.98 -21.07
CA GLU A 233 -1.33 7.97 -21.73
C GLU A 233 -2.07 9.30 -21.56
N LEU A 234 -2.01 9.90 -20.37
CA LEU A 234 -2.55 11.24 -20.11
C LEU A 234 -1.94 12.28 -21.06
N VAL A 235 -0.61 12.29 -21.22
CA VAL A 235 0.05 13.21 -22.15
C VAL A 235 -0.36 12.93 -23.60
N ASP A 236 -0.45 11.67 -24.01
CA ASP A 236 -0.87 11.31 -25.36
C ASP A 236 -2.33 11.77 -25.64
N LYS A 237 -3.24 11.59 -24.69
CA LYS A 237 -4.63 12.09 -24.77
C LYS A 237 -4.70 13.62 -24.83
N LEU A 238 -3.95 14.32 -23.97
CA LEU A 238 -3.84 15.78 -24.00
C LEU A 238 -3.33 16.27 -25.37
N LEU A 239 -2.35 15.59 -25.97
CA LEU A 239 -1.81 15.98 -27.27
C LEU A 239 -2.83 15.83 -28.41
N ILE A 240 -3.70 14.82 -28.33
CA ILE A 240 -4.76 14.58 -29.31
C ILE A 240 -5.83 15.67 -29.17
N GLU A 241 -6.29 15.94 -27.95
CA GLU A 241 -7.28 16.99 -27.69
C GLU A 241 -6.80 18.38 -28.12
N LEU A 242 -5.52 18.69 -27.87
CA LEU A 242 -4.91 19.95 -28.32
C LEU A 242 -4.69 20.00 -29.84
N GLN A 243 -4.58 18.86 -30.53
CA GLN A 243 -4.39 18.81 -31.99
C GLN A 243 -5.69 18.93 -32.77
N GLN A 244 -6.78 18.34 -32.27
CA GLN A 244 -8.08 18.39 -32.94
C GLN A 244 -8.60 19.84 -33.07
N GLU A 245 -8.16 20.74 -32.19
CA GLU A 245 -8.56 22.15 -32.20
C GLU A 245 -7.72 23.03 -33.13
N GLY A 246 -6.45 22.70 -33.36
CA GLY A 246 -5.63 23.41 -34.36
C GLY A 246 -6.15 23.26 -35.80
N ASN A 247 -6.99 22.26 -36.05
CA ASN A 247 -7.63 22.02 -37.34
C ASN A 247 -9.05 22.64 -37.46
N LEU A 248 -9.68 23.06 -36.36
CA LEU A 248 -11.03 23.68 -36.39
C LEU A 248 -11.00 25.21 -36.53
N VAL A 249 -9.83 25.85 -36.43
CA VAL A 249 -9.66 27.31 -36.58
C VAL A 249 -9.09 27.67 -37.97
N LYS A 250 -8.97 26.69 -38.88
CA LYS A 250 -8.40 26.88 -40.23
C LYS A 250 -9.40 26.74 -41.38
N GLU A 251 -10.70 26.70 -41.10
CA GLU A 251 -11.76 26.82 -42.13
C GLU A 251 -12.47 28.17 -42.03
#